data_AF-T0PI61-F1
#
_entry.id   AF-T0PI61-F1
#
_cell.length_a   1.000
_cell.length_b   1.000
_cell.length_c   1.000
_cell.angle_alpha   90.00
_cell.angle_beta   90.00
_cell.angle_gamma   90.00
#
_symmetry.space_group_name_H-M   'P 1'
#
loop_
_entity.id
_entity.type
_entity.pdbx_description
1 polymer ?
#
loop_
_entity_poly.entity_id
_entity_poly.type
_entity_poly.pdbx_seq_one_letter_code
_entity_poly.pdbx_strand_id
1 'polypeptide(L)'
;MKEISNKKRKKKGFTLIELIIVIAIIAIIGAIALPNFTKIRTESRVKAEKQSVQNIERITETLLIDQKLVPGEVVTIVFSGADLATRTVTKTTAATQPGTATAAELTDYFKSVNKPQEDGKTGYKINIDSTSKEVSVTTTP
;
A
#
# COMPACT_ATOMS: atom_id res chain seq x y z
N MET A 1 -69.05 24.04 19.42
CA MET A 1 -68.56 24.47 18.10
C MET A 1 -67.13 24.98 18.29
N LYS A 2 -66.10 24.29 17.78
CA LYS A 2 -64.69 24.70 17.92
C LYS A 2 -64.14 24.89 16.51
N GLU A 3 -63.85 26.12 16.12
CA GLU A 3 -63.25 26.42 14.82
C GLU A 3 -61.81 25.94 14.77
N ILE A 4 -61.48 25.12 13.76
CA ILE A 4 -60.13 24.63 13.52
C ILE A 4 -59.46 25.63 12.56
N SER A 5 -58.73 26.60 13.11
CA SER A 5 -57.93 27.56 12.33
C SER A 5 -56.74 26.85 11.68
N ASN A 6 -56.83 26.57 10.38
CA ASN A 6 -55.79 25.94 9.59
C ASN A 6 -54.73 26.97 9.16
N LYS A 7 -53.70 27.19 9.99
CA LYS A 7 -52.52 27.99 9.62
C LYS A 7 -51.72 27.26 8.53
N LYS A 8 -51.96 27.59 7.25
CA LYS A 8 -51.10 27.18 6.12
C LYS A 8 -49.66 27.64 6.39
N ARG A 9 -48.76 26.72 6.74
CA ARG A 9 -47.33 27.03 6.85
C ARG A 9 -46.80 27.38 5.45
N LYS A 10 -46.31 28.61 5.27
CA LYS A 10 -45.63 29.01 4.04
C LYS A 10 -44.37 28.15 3.90
N LYS A 11 -44.36 27.20 2.97
CA LYS A 11 -43.14 26.52 2.58
C LYS A 11 -42.28 27.53 1.82
N LYS A 12 -41.17 27.98 2.41
CA LYS A 12 -40.13 28.71 1.67
C LYS A 12 -39.46 27.67 0.75
N GLY A 13 -39.69 27.79 -0.55
CA GLY A 13 -39.02 26.97 -1.56
C GLY A 13 -37.60 27.48 -1.79
N PHE A 14 -36.71 26.57 -2.15
CA PHE A 14 -35.36 26.89 -2.62
C PHE A 14 -35.47 27.58 -3.99
N THR A 15 -34.76 28.69 -4.20
CA THR A 15 -34.76 29.39 -5.48
C THR A 15 -33.84 28.69 -6.47
N LEU A 16 -34.16 28.78 -7.77
CA LEU A 16 -33.28 28.25 -8.83
C LEU A 16 -31.91 28.94 -8.83
N ILE A 17 -31.87 30.23 -8.48
CA ILE A 17 -30.62 30.99 -8.42
C ILE A 17 -29.71 30.51 -7.28
N GLU A 18 -30.27 30.16 -6.13
CA GLU A 18 -29.49 29.56 -5.03
C GLU A 18 -28.85 28.24 -5.47
N LEU A 19 -29.55 27.42 -6.27
CA LEU A 19 -28.99 26.17 -6.79
C LEU A 19 -27.86 26.41 -7.79
N ILE A 20 -28.01 27.40 -8.68
CA ILE A 20 -27.02 27.72 -9.72
C ILE A 20 -25.70 28.22 -9.10
N ILE A 21 -25.76 29.04 -8.05
CA ILE A 21 -24.56 29.54 -7.39
C ILE A 21 -23.82 28.39 -6.68
N VAL A 22 -24.54 27.45 -6.07
CA VAL A 22 -23.94 26.30 -5.37
C VAL A 22 -23.17 25.41 -6.35
N ILE A 23 -23.76 25.05 -7.49
CA ILE A 23 -23.06 24.22 -8.49
C ILE A 23 -21.86 24.95 -9.10
N ALA A 24 -21.94 26.29 -9.24
CA ALA A 24 -20.83 27.09 -9.75
C ALA A 24 -19.61 27.06 -8.81
N ILE A 25 -19.83 27.18 -7.49
CA ILE A 25 -18.75 27.11 -6.49
C ILE A 25 -18.16 25.69 -6.43
N ILE A 26 -19.00 24.65 -6.44
CA ILE A 26 -18.54 23.24 -6.45
C ILE A 26 -17.69 22.97 -7.69
N ALA A 27 -18.06 23.51 -8.86
CA ALA A 27 -17.30 23.35 -10.09
C ALA A 27 -15.89 23.97 -10.00
N ILE A 28 -15.76 25.17 -9.42
CA ILE A 28 -14.46 25.84 -9.24
C ILE A 28 -13.55 25.03 -8.32
N ILE A 29 -14.07 24.57 -7.16
CA ILE A 29 -13.30 23.76 -6.21
C ILE A 29 -12.94 22.41 -6.85
N GLY A 30 -13.88 21.76 -7.51
CA GLY A 30 -13.70 20.46 -8.16
C GLY A 30 -12.61 20.48 -9.24
N ALA A 31 -12.54 21.56 -10.03
CA ALA A 31 -11.53 21.73 -11.09
C ALA A 31 -10.09 21.72 -10.55
N ILE A 32 -9.85 22.26 -9.34
CA ILE A 32 -8.52 22.30 -8.72
C ILE A 32 -8.27 21.04 -7.88
N ALA A 33 -9.28 20.59 -7.13
CA ALA A 33 -9.14 19.49 -6.19
C ALA A 33 -8.93 18.14 -6.88
N LEU A 34 -9.67 17.86 -7.97
CA LEU A 34 -9.63 16.56 -8.65
C LEU A 34 -8.24 16.20 -9.25
N PRO A 35 -7.56 17.08 -10.01
CA PRO A 35 -6.23 16.74 -10.55
C PRO A 35 -5.19 16.57 -9.44
N ASN A 36 -5.25 17.41 -8.40
CA ASN A 36 -4.31 17.32 -7.27
C ASN A 36 -4.52 16.02 -6.45
N PHE A 37 -5.77 15.61 -6.25
CA PHE A 37 -6.10 14.39 -5.51
C PHE A 37 -5.50 13.14 -6.16
N THR A 38 -5.60 13.02 -7.49
CA THR A 38 -5.00 11.90 -8.24
C THR A 38 -3.48 11.88 -8.09
N LYS A 39 -2.83 13.04 -8.21
CA LYS A 39 -1.37 13.15 -8.04
C LYS A 39 -0.93 12.74 -6.62
N ILE A 40 -1.56 13.29 -5.59
CA ILE A 40 -1.25 12.98 -4.18
C ILE A 40 -1.45 11.48 -3.91
N ARG A 41 -2.49 10.87 -4.47
CA ARG A 41 -2.72 9.43 -4.33
C ARG A 41 -1.58 8.61 -4.94
N THR A 42 -1.15 8.93 -6.16
CA THR A 42 -0.03 8.24 -6.81
C THR A 42 1.28 8.46 -6.06
N GLU A 43 1.59 9.69 -5.65
CA GLU A 43 2.78 10.00 -4.85
C GLU A 43 2.78 9.26 -3.50
N SER A 44 1.62 9.15 -2.85
CA SER A 44 1.47 8.40 -1.61
C SER A 44 1.74 6.90 -1.82
N ARG A 45 1.28 6.32 -2.93
CA ARG A 45 1.56 4.92 -3.31
C ARG A 45 3.06 4.71 -3.51
N VAL A 46 3.71 5.57 -4.29
CA VAL A 46 5.17 5.49 -4.54
C VAL A 46 5.98 5.65 -3.26
N LYS A 47 5.59 6.59 -2.39
CA LYS A 47 6.26 6.81 -1.09
C LYS A 47 6.11 5.60 -0.17
N ALA A 48 4.91 5.04 -0.07
CA ALA A 48 4.65 3.86 0.74
C ALA A 48 5.41 2.62 0.21
N GLU A 49 5.51 2.46 -1.11
CA GLU A 49 6.31 1.40 -1.71
C GLU A 49 7.80 1.56 -1.43
N LYS A 50 8.35 2.77 -1.60
CA LYS A 50 9.74 3.07 -1.26
C LYS A 50 10.04 2.75 0.21
N GLN A 51 9.11 3.07 1.11
CA GLN A 51 9.23 2.74 2.52
C GLN A 51 9.23 1.22 2.77
N SER A 52 8.37 0.46 2.08
CA SER A 52 8.38 -1.00 2.15
C SER A 52 9.70 -1.60 1.67
N VAL A 53 10.22 -1.14 0.52
CA VAL A 53 11.51 -1.62 -0.03
C VAL A 53 12.66 -1.34 0.94
N GLN A 54 12.76 -0.12 1.46
CA GLN A 54 13.78 0.23 2.45
C GLN A 54 13.68 -0.59 3.74
N ASN A 55 12.45 -0.92 4.17
CA ASN A 55 12.24 -1.78 5.33
C ASN A 55 12.71 -3.22 5.04
N ILE A 56 12.40 -3.74 3.85
CA ILE A 56 12.86 -5.06 3.40
C ILE A 56 14.39 -5.13 3.36
N GLU A 57 15.04 -4.13 2.78
CA GLU A 57 16.51 -4.04 2.70
C GLU A 57 17.13 -4.09 4.10
N ARG A 58 16.68 -3.23 5.03
CA ARG A 58 17.17 -3.20 6.41
C ARG A 58 16.98 -4.51 7.17
N ILE A 59 15.81 -5.13 7.03
CA ILE A 59 15.53 -6.43 7.63
C ILE A 59 16.48 -7.48 7.06
N THR A 60 16.66 -7.49 5.74
CA THR A 60 17.53 -8.45 5.05
C THR A 60 19.00 -8.27 5.45
N GLU A 61 19.50 -7.04 5.52
CA GLU A 61 20.85 -6.72 6.00
C GLU A 61 21.07 -7.20 7.44
N THR A 62 20.10 -6.96 8.32
CA THR A 62 20.16 -7.43 9.71
C THR A 62 20.23 -8.95 9.77
N LEU A 63 19.42 -9.65 8.96
CA LEU A 63 19.43 -11.11 8.88
C LEU A 63 20.73 -11.66 8.27
N LEU A 64 21.39 -10.89 7.41
CA LEU A 64 22.70 -11.24 6.85
C LEU A 64 23.82 -11.14 7.90
N ILE A 65 23.76 -10.12 8.76
CA ILE A 65 24.68 -9.96 9.91
C ILE A 65 24.49 -11.09 10.91
N ASP A 66 23.24 -11.45 11.22
CA ASP A 66 22.87 -12.55 12.11
C ASP A 66 23.17 -13.96 11.53
N GLN A 67 23.68 -14.04 10.29
CA GLN A 67 23.87 -15.30 9.54
C GLN A 67 22.60 -16.15 9.37
N LYS A 68 21.43 -15.52 9.53
CA LYS A 68 20.11 -16.11 9.30
C LYS A 68 19.81 -16.25 7.82
N LEU A 69 20.26 -15.27 7.05
CA LEU A 69 20.36 -15.31 5.60
C LEU A 69 21.83 -15.26 5.20
N VAL A 70 22.15 -15.80 4.03
CA VAL A 70 23.51 -15.73 3.48
C VAL A 70 23.50 -15.27 2.02
N PRO A 71 24.62 -14.72 1.51
CA PRO A 71 24.76 -14.38 0.10
C PRO A 71 24.46 -15.57 -0.82
N GLY A 72 23.69 -15.35 -1.89
CA GLY A 72 23.20 -16.39 -2.80
C GLY A 72 21.83 -16.97 -2.45
N GLU A 73 21.19 -16.50 -1.38
CA GLU A 73 19.79 -16.83 -1.08
C GLU A 73 18.82 -15.84 -1.72
N VAL A 74 17.67 -16.36 -2.15
CA VAL A 74 16.56 -15.58 -2.69
C VAL A 74 15.37 -15.75 -1.75
N VAL A 75 14.81 -14.63 -1.29
CA VAL A 75 13.60 -14.62 -0.46
C VAL A 75 12.46 -14.01 -1.26
N THR A 76 11.31 -14.67 -1.31
CA THR A 76 10.12 -14.17 -2.01
C THR A 76 8.99 -14.00 -1.03
N ILE A 77 8.47 -12.78 -0.94
CA ILE A 77 7.32 -12.39 -0.13
C ILE A 77 6.13 -12.30 -1.08
N VAL A 78 5.11 -13.11 -0.88
CA VAL A 78 3.87 -13.09 -1.66
C VAL A 78 2.72 -12.70 -0.73
N PHE A 79 1.93 -11.72 -1.15
CA PHE A 79 0.67 -11.38 -0.53
C PHE A 79 -0.47 -12.02 -1.35
N SER A 80 -1.45 -12.60 -0.66
CA SER A 80 -2.53 -13.37 -1.27
C SER A 80 -3.86 -13.16 -0.56
N GLY A 81 -4.96 -13.50 -1.23
CA GLY A 81 -6.34 -13.25 -0.80
C GLY A 81 -6.94 -11.98 -1.41
N ALA A 82 -8.26 -11.79 -1.23
CA ALA A 82 -9.02 -10.70 -1.86
C ALA A 82 -8.48 -9.29 -1.50
N ASP A 83 -7.92 -9.13 -0.29
CA ASP A 83 -7.32 -7.90 0.19
C ASP A 83 -5.79 -7.97 0.30
N LEU A 84 -5.16 -9.03 -0.23
CA LEU A 84 -3.73 -9.31 -0.03
C LEU A 84 -3.34 -9.35 1.46
N ALA A 85 -4.27 -9.79 2.32
CA ALA A 85 -4.12 -9.80 3.77
C ALA A 85 -3.25 -10.97 4.28
N THR A 86 -3.11 -12.03 3.49
CA THR A 86 -2.31 -13.21 3.86
C THR A 86 -0.93 -13.06 3.25
N ARG A 87 0.13 -13.11 4.08
CA ARG A 87 1.51 -13.08 3.62
C ARG A 87 2.17 -14.43 3.76
N THR A 88 2.82 -14.87 2.70
CA THR A 88 3.65 -16.07 2.67
C THR A 88 5.05 -15.67 2.27
N VAL A 89 6.05 -16.13 3.01
CA VAL A 89 7.46 -15.92 2.67
C VAL A 89 8.09 -17.25 2.34
N THR A 90 8.66 -17.36 1.15
CA THR A 90 9.39 -18.53 0.68
C THR A 90 10.88 -18.19 0.58
N LYS A 91 11.71 -19.14 0.98
CA LYS A 91 13.17 -19.07 0.86
C LYS A 91 13.62 -20.07 -0.20
N THR A 92 14.37 -19.60 -1.18
CA THR A 92 15.03 -20.43 -2.19
C THR A 92 16.53 -20.28 -2.03
N THR A 93 17.20 -21.38 -1.73
CA THR A 93 18.64 -21.41 -1.47
C THR A 93 19.40 -21.87 -2.71
N ALA A 94 20.31 -21.05 -3.22
CA ALA A 94 21.35 -21.47 -4.18
C ALA A 94 22.76 -21.47 -3.55
N ALA A 95 22.86 -21.21 -2.25
CA ALA A 95 24.12 -21.14 -1.50
C ALA A 95 24.61 -22.54 -1.05
N THR A 96 25.93 -22.76 -1.09
CA THR A 96 26.59 -24.01 -0.67
C THR A 96 26.46 -24.29 0.83
N GLN A 97 26.23 -23.25 1.65
CA GLN A 97 25.85 -23.35 3.06
C GLN A 97 24.63 -22.44 3.28
N PRO A 98 23.42 -22.99 3.45
CA PRO A 98 22.23 -22.17 3.64
C PRO A 98 22.21 -21.50 5.02
N GLY A 99 21.64 -20.31 5.09
CA GLY A 99 21.42 -19.56 6.33
C GLY A 99 20.39 -20.27 7.23
N THR A 100 20.46 -19.98 8.52
CA THR A 100 19.73 -20.74 9.55
C THR A 100 18.23 -20.46 9.62
N ALA A 101 17.75 -19.34 9.08
CA ALA A 101 16.32 -18.98 9.16
C ALA A 101 15.45 -19.83 8.24
N THR A 102 14.36 -20.34 8.80
CA THR A 102 13.28 -21.05 8.10
C THR A 102 12.27 -20.08 7.46
N ALA A 103 11.47 -20.56 6.50
CA ALA A 103 10.42 -19.78 5.86
C ALA A 103 9.37 -19.20 6.86
N ALA A 104 9.10 -19.92 7.95
CA ALA A 104 8.19 -19.46 9.00
C ALA A 104 8.77 -18.29 9.80
N GLU A 105 10.06 -18.37 10.18
CA GLU A 105 10.75 -17.28 10.89
C GLU A 105 10.89 -16.04 10.00
N LEU A 106 11.19 -16.22 8.71
CA LEU A 106 11.21 -15.12 7.75
C LEU A 106 9.83 -14.46 7.62
N THR A 107 8.75 -15.24 7.68
CA THR A 107 7.39 -14.67 7.70
C THR A 107 7.18 -13.75 8.89
N ASP A 108 7.79 -14.04 10.04
CA ASP A 108 7.76 -13.21 11.22
C ASP A 108 8.62 -11.95 11.09
N TYR A 109 9.84 -12.07 10.55
CA TYR A 109 10.73 -10.92 10.34
C TYR A 109 10.14 -9.90 9.37
N PHE A 110 9.43 -10.35 8.33
CA PHE A 110 8.80 -9.45 7.36
C PHE A 110 7.39 -8.99 7.77
N LYS A 111 6.96 -9.16 9.03
CA LYS A 111 5.65 -8.70 9.55
C LYS A 111 5.30 -7.26 9.28
N SER A 112 6.27 -6.37 9.34
CA SER A 112 6.09 -4.94 9.11
C SER A 112 6.08 -4.52 7.63
N VAL A 113 6.34 -5.44 6.70
CA VAL A 113 6.33 -5.14 5.27
C VAL A 113 4.89 -5.09 4.75
N ASN A 114 4.52 -3.94 4.19
CA ASN A 114 3.22 -3.73 3.56
C ASN A 114 3.21 -4.26 2.13
N LYS A 115 2.02 -4.62 1.63
CA LYS A 115 1.82 -5.06 0.24
C LYS A 115 2.33 -4.02 -0.78
N PRO A 116 2.77 -4.46 -1.97
CA PRO A 116 3.08 -3.56 -3.07
C PRO A 116 1.95 -2.58 -3.34
N GLN A 117 2.33 -1.33 -3.62
CA GLN A 117 1.37 -0.27 -3.93
C GLN A 117 1.15 -0.13 -5.42
N GLU A 118 1.92 -0.78 -6.29
CA GLU A 118 1.70 -0.83 -7.73
C GLU A 118 0.55 -1.79 -8.09
N ASP A 119 -0.26 -1.43 -9.10
CA ASP A 119 -1.36 -2.27 -9.57
C ASP A 119 -0.83 -3.53 -10.27
N GLY A 120 -1.40 -4.69 -9.93
CA GLY A 120 -0.99 -5.97 -10.53
C GLY A 120 0.30 -6.57 -9.98
N LYS A 121 0.85 -6.02 -8.88
CA LYS A 121 1.96 -6.63 -8.13
C LYS A 121 1.45 -7.29 -6.86
N THR A 122 1.81 -8.54 -6.65
CA THR A 122 1.38 -9.33 -5.49
C THR A 122 2.50 -9.62 -4.50
N GLY A 123 3.75 -9.27 -4.80
CA GLY A 123 4.87 -9.59 -3.90
C GLY A 123 6.15 -8.81 -4.09
N TYR A 124 7.15 -9.17 -3.29
CA TYR A 124 8.53 -8.72 -3.39
C TYR A 124 9.46 -9.92 -3.48
N LYS A 125 10.44 -9.85 -4.37
CA LYS A 125 11.53 -10.80 -4.51
C LYS A 125 12.82 -10.10 -4.09
N ILE A 126 13.52 -10.70 -3.15
CA ILE A 126 14.76 -10.22 -2.56
C ILE A 126 15.85 -11.14 -3.06
N ASN A 127 16.79 -10.62 -3.84
CA ASN A 127 17.97 -11.37 -4.25
C ASN A 127 19.18 -10.81 -3.51
N ILE A 128 19.93 -11.71 -2.87
CA ILE A 128 21.16 -11.38 -2.17
C ILE A 128 22.29 -11.89 -3.08
N ASP A 129 23.02 -10.97 -3.71
CA ASP A 129 24.08 -11.34 -4.64
C ASP A 129 25.17 -12.14 -3.92
N SER A 130 25.59 -13.26 -4.50
CA SER A 130 26.59 -14.16 -3.89
C SER A 130 28.01 -13.59 -3.91
N THR A 131 28.27 -12.58 -4.73
CA THR A 131 29.59 -12.01 -5.00
C THR A 131 29.75 -10.62 -4.36
N SER A 132 28.82 -9.69 -4.62
CA SER A 132 28.85 -8.32 -4.10
C SER A 132 28.19 -8.19 -2.73
N LYS A 133 27.42 -9.20 -2.28
CA LYS A 133 26.58 -9.16 -1.07
C LYS A 133 25.51 -8.06 -1.10
N GLU A 134 25.22 -7.51 -2.27
CA GLU A 134 24.19 -6.48 -2.42
C GLU A 134 22.80 -7.12 -2.33
N VAL A 135 21.89 -6.43 -1.65
CA VAL A 135 20.49 -6.80 -1.56
C VAL A 135 19.72 -6.05 -2.64
N SER A 136 19.03 -6.78 -3.50
CA SER A 136 18.15 -6.19 -4.53
C SER A 136 16.71 -6.64 -4.30
N VAL A 137 15.78 -5.69 -4.29
CA VAL A 137 14.35 -5.96 -4.11
C VAL A 137 13.61 -5.63 -5.41
N THR A 138 12.88 -6.60 -5.95
CA THR A 138 12.03 -6.43 -7.14
C THR A 138 10.59 -6.83 -6.83
N THR A 139 9.61 -6.15 -7.42
CA THR A 139 8.20 -6.53 -7.27
C THR A 139 7.88 -7.78 -8.08
N THR A 140 7.09 -8.68 -7.53
CA THR A 140 6.59 -9.88 -8.20
C THR A 140 5.17 -9.64 -8.72
N PRO A 141 4.84 -10.04 -9.97
CA PRO A 141 3.46 -10.03 -10.45
C PRO A 141 2.58 -10.93 -9.58
#